data_AF-A0A5N6C208-F1
#
_entry.id   AF-A0A5N6C208-F1
#
_cell.length_a   1.000
_cell.length_b   1.000
_cell.length_c   1.000
_cell.angle_alpha   90.00
_cell.angle_beta   90.00
_cell.angle_gamma   90.00
#
_symmetry.space_group_name_H-M   'P 1'
#
loop_
_entity.id
_entity.type
_entity.pdbx_description
1 polymer ?
#
loop_
_entity_poly.entity_id
_entity_poly.type
_entity_poly.pdbx_seq_one_letter_code
_entity_poly.pdbx_strand_id
1 'polypeptide(L)'
;MKMVVPTFGSLVSGVIARGGVGGASECTESWRSGMFPPCRPALPSADVAAGRDYRDTARMRELHVVDACELAAAYAAAHYAVVLDGDAIPLRVGASAGDVEAYWAARRYAFITAWNPASRPLSEEANNLADARLVARMQVLDLSFHPAWASDHDRQWRESGWLIADVDPSTLDALAGEFGQAGVLHWEHGEPVRLRMMLQRPGDCADRPCVDWRSGADGDRTADAIP
;
A
#
# COMPACT_ATOMS: atom_id res chain seq x y z
N MET A 1 -1.02 -15.87 -17.59
CA MET A 1 -1.58 -15.30 -16.35
C MET A 1 -0.43 -14.67 -15.58
N LYS A 2 -0.30 -13.34 -15.60
CA LYS A 2 0.73 -12.63 -14.83
C LYS A 2 0.00 -12.04 -13.63
N MET A 3 0.29 -12.66 -12.49
CA MET A 3 -0.26 -12.41 -11.17
C MET A 3 -0.15 -10.93 -10.82
N VAL A 4 -1.28 -10.27 -10.54
CA VAL A 4 -1.29 -8.99 -9.83
C VAL A 4 -1.12 -9.33 -8.37
N VAL A 5 0.12 -9.25 -7.91
CA VAL A 5 0.42 -9.12 -6.48
C VAL A 5 0.10 -7.66 -6.14
N PRO A 6 -0.56 -7.33 -5.01
CA PRO A 6 -0.52 -5.97 -4.49
C PRO A 6 0.97 -5.73 -4.20
N THR A 7 1.63 -5.00 -5.09
CA THR A 7 3.03 -5.27 -5.42
C THR A 7 3.96 -5.18 -4.19
N PHE A 8 5.19 -5.69 -4.18
CA PHE A 8 6.34 -4.84 -4.48
C PHE A 8 7.65 -5.61 -4.25
N GLY A 9 8.48 -5.66 -5.28
CA GLY A 9 9.84 -6.18 -5.23
C GLY A 9 10.45 -6.09 -6.63
N SER A 10 11.32 -5.11 -6.83
CA SER A 10 12.05 -4.97 -8.09
C SER A 10 13.02 -6.15 -8.24
N LEU A 11 12.86 -6.93 -9.31
CA LEU A 11 13.87 -7.88 -9.76
C LEU A 11 15.08 -7.10 -10.29
N VAL A 12 16.21 -7.17 -9.58
CA VAL A 12 17.53 -7.11 -10.21
C VAL A 12 18.19 -8.47 -10.03
N SER A 13 18.19 -9.28 -11.09
CA SER A 13 19.16 -10.34 -11.37
C SER A 13 19.74 -10.00 -12.73
N GLY A 14 21.04 -9.94 -12.98
CA GLY A 14 22.22 -10.12 -12.15
C GLY A 14 23.46 -10.04 -13.07
N VAL A 15 24.65 -10.00 -12.47
CA VAL A 15 25.83 -10.68 -13.04
C VAL A 15 26.59 -11.29 -11.86
N ILE A 16 26.59 -12.61 -11.81
CA ILE A 16 27.54 -13.38 -11.02
C ILE A 16 28.87 -13.36 -11.79
N ALA A 17 29.92 -12.87 -11.15
CA ALA A 17 31.29 -13.33 -11.40
C ALA A 17 31.83 -13.94 -10.10
N ARG A 18 32.41 -15.14 -10.24
CA ARG A 18 32.77 -16.10 -9.19
C ARG A 18 33.94 -15.66 -8.30
N GLY A 19 33.92 -16.20 -7.08
CA GLY A 19 35.07 -16.41 -6.17
C GLY A 19 35.05 -15.46 -4.98
N GLY A 20 35.15 -15.85 -3.72
CA GLY A 20 35.41 -17.12 -3.05
C GLY A 20 35.91 -16.80 -1.63
N VAL A 21 35.44 -17.58 -0.64
CA VAL A 21 36.03 -17.86 0.69
C VAL A 21 36.06 -16.77 1.78
N GLY A 22 35.51 -17.13 2.96
CA GLY A 22 35.82 -16.63 4.31
C GLY A 22 35.09 -15.33 4.69
N GLY A 23 34.52 -15.11 5.88
CA GLY A 23 34.63 -15.70 7.21
C GLY A 23 33.95 -14.69 8.17
N ALA A 24 33.51 -15.16 9.33
CA ALA A 24 32.64 -14.50 10.32
C ALA A 24 33.06 -13.08 10.79
N SER A 25 32.08 -12.26 11.22
CA SER A 25 31.84 -11.89 12.64
C SER A 25 30.87 -10.71 12.80
N GLU A 26 30.05 -10.79 13.84
CA GLU A 26 29.07 -9.81 14.35
C GLU A 26 29.67 -8.45 14.75
N CYS A 27 28.80 -7.42 14.78
CA CYS A 27 28.53 -6.52 15.92
C CYS A 27 28.28 -5.04 15.52
N THR A 28 27.03 -4.64 15.74
CA THR A 28 26.55 -3.42 16.44
C THR A 28 27.03 -2.00 16.07
N GLU A 29 26.01 -1.13 15.94
CA GLU A 29 25.97 0.32 16.20
C GLU A 29 26.81 1.26 15.33
N SER A 30 26.14 2.23 14.69
CA SER A 30 26.35 3.67 14.97
C SER A 30 25.73 4.53 13.86
N TRP A 31 24.59 5.15 14.18
CA TRP A 31 24.12 6.34 13.50
C TRP A 31 24.83 7.55 14.11
N ARG A 32 25.80 8.15 13.40
CA ARG A 32 26.18 9.58 13.49
C ARG A 32 27.31 9.94 12.53
N SER A 33 27.16 11.12 11.93
CA SER A 33 28.17 11.96 11.26
C SER A 33 28.73 11.54 9.90
N GLY A 34 28.23 12.22 8.86
CA GLY A 34 28.99 13.30 8.22
C GLY A 34 30.20 12.94 7.34
N MET A 35 30.13 13.42 6.09
CA MET A 35 31.24 13.77 5.20
C MET A 35 31.77 12.66 4.26
N PHE A 36 31.22 12.61 3.03
CA PHE A 36 31.83 11.92 1.88
C PHE A 36 32.67 12.91 1.04
N PRO A 37 33.94 12.63 0.72
CA PRO A 37 34.71 13.40 -0.26
C PRO A 37 34.42 12.96 -1.71
N PRO A 38 34.73 13.78 -2.73
CA PRO A 38 34.27 13.56 -4.10
C PRO A 38 35.22 12.65 -4.89
N CYS A 39 34.69 11.59 -5.51
CA CYS A 39 35.40 10.81 -6.51
C CYS A 39 34.69 10.89 -7.87
N ARG A 40 35.27 11.67 -8.78
CA ARG A 40 35.05 11.57 -10.23
C ARG A 40 35.73 10.30 -10.76
N PRO A 41 35.13 9.62 -11.73
CA PRO A 41 35.91 9.04 -12.81
C PRO A 41 35.48 9.55 -14.19
N ALA A 42 36.45 9.50 -15.09
CA ALA A 42 36.48 10.06 -16.43
C ALA A 42 35.51 9.40 -17.41
N LEU A 43 35.01 10.20 -18.35
CA LEU A 43 34.38 9.74 -19.59
C LEU A 43 35.44 9.17 -20.53
N PRO A 44 35.20 8.03 -21.20
CA PRO A 44 35.79 7.77 -22.50
C PRO A 44 34.85 8.17 -23.63
N SER A 45 35.49 8.73 -24.66
CA SER A 45 34.94 9.29 -25.89
C SER A 45 34.15 8.31 -26.74
N ALA A 46 33.24 8.89 -27.53
CA ALA A 46 32.42 8.26 -28.55
C ALA A 46 33.26 7.64 -29.68
N ASP A 47 32.81 6.50 -30.19
CA ASP A 47 32.95 6.15 -31.60
C ASP A 47 31.69 5.45 -32.11
N VAL A 48 31.36 5.79 -33.35
CA VAL A 48 30.10 5.64 -34.05
C VAL A 48 30.00 4.28 -34.72
N ALA A 49 28.91 3.53 -34.50
CA ALA A 49 28.25 2.71 -35.51
C ALA A 49 27.00 2.05 -34.95
N ALA A 50 25.82 2.37 -35.50
CA ALA A 50 24.84 1.39 -35.98
C ALA A 50 23.53 2.10 -36.33
N GLY A 51 23.26 2.21 -37.62
CA GLY A 51 21.88 2.25 -38.10
C GLY A 51 21.21 0.93 -37.71
N ARG A 52 20.19 1.01 -36.85
CA ARG A 52 19.10 0.05 -36.80
C ARG A 52 17.81 0.82 -36.65
N ASP A 53 16.93 0.52 -37.60
CA ASP A 53 15.50 0.82 -37.65
C ASP A 53 14.87 1.06 -36.28
N TYR A 54 14.57 2.33 -35.97
CA TYR A 54 13.73 2.75 -34.83
C TYR A 54 12.24 2.63 -35.19
N ARG A 55 11.89 1.75 -36.12
CA ARG A 55 10.52 1.50 -36.57
C ARG A 55 10.22 0.02 -36.53
N ASP A 56 10.17 -0.54 -35.33
CA ASP A 56 9.40 -1.76 -35.14
C ASP A 56 8.69 -1.75 -33.79
N THR A 57 7.43 -1.33 -33.91
CA THR A 57 6.26 -1.82 -33.17
C THR A 57 6.29 -1.77 -31.64
N ALA A 58 5.66 -0.71 -31.12
CA ALA A 58 4.28 -0.83 -30.61
C ALA A 58 3.97 -2.07 -29.75
N ARG A 59 4.91 -2.50 -28.91
CA ARG A 59 4.68 -3.23 -27.66
C ARG A 59 4.89 -2.33 -26.45
N MET A 60 4.52 -1.04 -26.60
CA MET A 60 3.94 -0.29 -25.49
C MET A 60 2.68 -1.05 -25.10
N ARG A 61 2.85 -2.03 -24.21
CA ARG A 61 1.78 -2.53 -23.36
C ARG A 61 1.33 -1.34 -22.55
N GLU A 62 0.31 -0.66 -23.05
CA GLU A 62 -0.54 0.21 -22.26
C GLU A 62 -0.78 -0.47 -20.92
N LEU A 63 -0.39 0.25 -19.88
CA LEU A 63 -0.55 -0.14 -18.49
C LEU A 63 -2.01 -0.54 -18.29
N HIS A 64 -2.25 -1.82 -17.99
CA HIS A 64 -3.55 -2.26 -17.50
C HIS A 64 -3.85 -1.45 -16.23
N VAL A 65 -4.85 -0.58 -16.33
CA VAL A 65 -5.64 -0.15 -15.19
C VAL A 65 -6.02 -1.41 -14.43
N VAL A 66 -5.55 -1.56 -13.19
CA VAL A 66 -5.93 -2.69 -12.35
C VAL A 66 -7.46 -2.65 -12.25
N ASP A 67 -8.13 -3.73 -12.61
CA ASP A 67 -9.58 -3.84 -12.46
C ASP A 67 -9.91 -3.61 -10.98
N ALA A 68 -10.76 -2.62 -10.70
CA ALA A 68 -11.09 -2.24 -9.34
C ALA A 68 -11.73 -3.40 -8.57
N CYS A 69 -12.41 -4.32 -9.26
CA CYS A 69 -12.98 -5.53 -8.69
C CYS A 69 -11.94 -6.56 -8.30
N GLU A 70 -10.93 -6.78 -9.15
CA GLU A 70 -9.80 -7.64 -8.82
C GLU A 70 -9.02 -7.07 -7.63
N LEU A 71 -8.83 -5.74 -7.61
CA LEU A 71 -8.15 -5.06 -6.52
C LEU A 71 -8.92 -5.19 -5.19
N ALA A 72 -10.23 -4.97 -5.21
CA ALA A 72 -11.08 -5.14 -4.03
C ALA A 72 -11.07 -6.61 -3.53
N ALA A 73 -11.06 -7.58 -4.45
CA ALA A 73 -10.94 -8.99 -4.09
C ALA A 73 -9.58 -9.32 -3.44
N ALA A 74 -8.49 -8.74 -3.96
CA ALA A 74 -7.15 -8.90 -3.40
C ALA A 74 -7.06 -8.34 -1.98
N TYR A 75 -7.57 -7.11 -1.76
CA TYR A 75 -7.57 -6.49 -0.42
C TYR A 75 -8.46 -7.25 0.56
N ALA A 76 -9.64 -7.70 0.12
CA ALA A 76 -10.51 -8.51 0.97
C ALA A 76 -9.89 -9.85 1.39
N ALA A 77 -8.98 -10.41 0.58
CA ALA A 77 -8.26 -11.65 0.88
C ALA A 77 -6.92 -11.45 1.62
N ALA A 78 -6.43 -10.21 1.71
CA ALA A 78 -5.16 -9.90 2.35
C ALA A 78 -5.19 -10.14 3.86
N HIS A 79 -4.00 -10.28 4.44
CA HIS A 79 -3.81 -10.47 5.86
C HIS A 79 -3.33 -9.17 6.47
N TYR A 80 -3.96 -8.75 7.57
CA TYR A 80 -3.58 -7.55 8.28
C TYR A 80 -3.22 -7.92 9.71
N ALA A 81 -2.39 -7.09 10.36
CA ALA A 81 -2.20 -7.18 11.80
C ALA A 81 -1.84 -5.82 12.38
N VAL A 82 -2.23 -5.61 13.63
CA VAL A 82 -1.82 -4.46 14.45
C VAL A 82 -0.85 -4.93 15.52
N VAL A 83 0.12 -4.07 15.87
CA VAL A 83 1.05 -4.29 16.98
C VAL A 83 0.56 -3.52 18.19
N LEU A 84 0.04 -4.22 19.20
CA LEU A 84 -0.38 -3.68 20.49
C LEU A 84 0.48 -4.30 21.59
N ASP A 85 1.14 -3.47 22.40
CA ASP A 85 2.05 -3.91 23.48
C ASP A 85 3.11 -4.95 23.06
N GLY A 86 3.50 -4.94 21.78
CA GLY A 86 4.47 -5.86 21.19
C GLY A 86 3.87 -7.12 20.56
N ASP A 87 2.58 -7.38 20.78
CA ASP A 87 1.85 -8.51 20.20
C ASP A 87 1.23 -8.14 18.85
N ALA A 88 1.38 -9.03 17.87
CA ALA A 88 0.77 -8.87 16.56
C ALA A 88 -0.63 -9.53 16.54
N ILE A 89 -1.67 -8.72 16.62
CA ILE A 89 -3.07 -9.18 16.60
C ILE A 89 -3.59 -9.17 15.15
N PRO A 90 -4.06 -10.30 14.61
CA PRO A 90 -4.49 -10.40 13.23
C PRO A 90 -5.84 -9.70 12.98
N LEU A 91 -5.98 -9.13 11.79
CA LEU A 91 -7.20 -8.52 11.27
C LEU A 91 -7.54 -9.13 9.91
N ARG A 92 -8.82 -9.36 9.66
CA ARG A 92 -9.34 -9.90 8.39
C ARG A 92 -10.66 -9.24 8.04
N VAL A 93 -10.81 -8.84 6.78
CA VAL A 93 -12.08 -8.34 6.26
C VAL A 93 -13.18 -9.38 6.47
N GLY A 94 -14.30 -8.95 7.03
CA GLY A 94 -15.46 -9.76 7.38
C GLY A 94 -15.36 -10.50 8.72
N ALA A 95 -14.23 -10.43 9.43
CA ALA A 95 -14.10 -11.01 10.77
C ALA A 95 -14.28 -9.95 11.87
N SER A 96 -14.70 -10.38 13.07
CA SER A 96 -14.66 -9.53 14.27
C SER A 96 -13.22 -9.24 14.67
N ALA A 97 -12.97 -8.04 15.19
CA ALA A 97 -11.68 -7.61 15.73
C ALA A 97 -11.67 -7.59 17.27
N GLY A 98 -12.43 -8.48 17.92
CA GLY A 98 -12.65 -8.45 19.38
C GLY A 98 -11.38 -8.42 20.23
N ASP A 99 -10.30 -9.08 19.81
CA ASP A 99 -9.01 -9.02 20.52
C ASP A 99 -8.42 -7.61 20.48
N VAL A 100 -8.43 -6.94 19.31
CA VAL A 100 -7.99 -5.55 19.17
C VAL A 100 -8.86 -4.64 20.04
N GLU A 101 -10.17 -4.85 20.03
CA GLU A 101 -11.14 -4.04 20.79
C GLU A 101 -10.98 -4.20 22.30
N ALA A 102 -10.63 -5.40 22.76
CA ALA A 102 -10.37 -5.69 24.16
C ALA A 102 -9.05 -5.06 24.65
N TYR A 103 -8.02 -5.08 23.81
CA TYR A 103 -6.72 -4.46 24.12
C TYR A 103 -6.76 -2.93 24.03
N TRP A 104 -7.44 -2.40 23.03
CA TRP A 104 -7.49 -0.97 22.75
C TRP A 104 -8.92 -0.52 22.48
N ALA A 105 -9.60 -0.06 23.53
CA ALA A 105 -10.99 0.35 23.46
C ALA A 105 -11.17 1.69 22.73
N ALA A 106 -11.94 1.68 21.65
CA ALA A 106 -12.39 2.83 20.88
C ALA A 106 -13.79 2.55 20.32
N ARG A 107 -14.49 3.58 19.82
CA ARG A 107 -15.81 3.37 19.18
C ARG A 107 -15.66 2.90 17.75
N ARG A 108 -14.62 3.36 17.07
CA ARG A 108 -14.30 3.03 15.69
C ARG A 108 -12.82 2.89 15.47
N TYR A 109 -12.50 2.16 14.42
CA TYR A 109 -11.13 1.82 14.05
C TYR A 109 -10.97 1.96 12.54
N ALA A 110 -9.75 2.31 12.13
CA ALA A 110 -9.37 2.35 10.73
C ALA A 110 -7.95 1.83 10.53
N PHE A 111 -7.71 1.14 9.42
CA PHE A 111 -6.36 0.78 8.97
C PHE A 111 -6.03 1.57 7.71
N ILE A 112 -4.86 2.21 7.68
CA ILE A 112 -4.34 2.92 6.51
C ILE A 112 -2.84 2.66 6.35
N THR A 113 -2.37 2.65 5.10
CA THR A 113 -0.96 2.65 4.75
C THR A 113 -0.65 3.84 3.84
N ALA A 114 0.61 4.27 3.81
CA ALA A 114 1.14 5.20 2.82
C ALA A 114 1.96 4.50 1.73
N TRP A 115 2.20 3.20 1.90
CA TRP A 115 2.97 2.41 0.97
C TRP A 115 2.16 2.20 -0.29
N ASN A 116 2.87 2.08 -1.41
CA ASN A 116 2.32 1.47 -2.60
C ASN A 116 1.03 2.14 -3.12
N PRO A 117 1.00 3.48 -3.27
CA PRO A 117 -0.21 4.20 -3.65
C PRO A 117 -0.82 3.65 -4.95
N ALA A 118 -2.13 3.45 -4.95
CA ALA A 118 -2.91 2.79 -5.99
C ALA A 118 -2.34 1.40 -6.38
N SER A 119 -1.72 0.71 -5.43
CA SER A 119 -0.99 -0.55 -5.60
C SER A 119 0.16 -0.49 -6.62
N ARG A 120 0.82 0.67 -6.76
CA ARG A 120 1.88 0.90 -7.77
C ARG A 120 3.31 0.97 -7.24
N PRO A 121 4.19 0.03 -7.63
CA PRO A 121 5.63 0.15 -7.85
C PRO A 121 6.51 1.32 -7.43
N LEU A 122 6.71 1.68 -6.17
CA LEU A 122 7.73 2.59 -5.62
C LEU A 122 8.92 1.87 -4.95
N SER A 123 9.96 2.64 -4.64
CA SER A 123 11.10 2.15 -3.85
C SER A 123 10.78 2.16 -2.36
N GLU A 124 11.56 1.40 -1.58
CA GLU A 124 11.43 1.35 -0.12
C GLU A 124 11.65 2.74 0.51
N GLU A 125 12.60 3.52 0.00
CA GLU A 125 12.84 4.89 0.49
C GLU A 125 11.65 5.82 0.24
N ALA A 126 11.02 5.71 -0.94
CA ALA A 126 9.83 6.49 -1.27
C ALA A 126 8.64 6.11 -0.37
N ASN A 127 8.48 4.81 -0.10
CA ASN A 127 7.46 4.32 0.83
C ASN A 127 7.71 4.78 2.27
N ASN A 128 8.96 4.71 2.75
CA ASN A 128 9.34 5.18 4.08
C ASN A 128 9.12 6.70 4.24
N LEU A 129 9.40 7.49 3.21
CA LEU A 129 9.13 8.92 3.21
C LEU A 129 7.61 9.22 3.24
N ALA A 130 6.83 8.45 2.48
CA ALA A 130 5.37 8.56 2.48
C ALA A 130 4.78 8.18 3.85
N ASP A 131 5.29 7.12 4.48
CA ASP A 131 4.89 6.69 5.82
C ASP A 131 5.21 7.73 6.90
N ALA A 132 6.42 8.31 6.88
CA ALA A 132 6.79 9.40 7.78
C ALA A 132 5.86 10.63 7.61
N ARG A 133 5.46 10.94 6.36
CA ARG A 133 4.50 12.01 6.08
C ARG A 133 3.10 11.68 6.61
N LEU A 134 2.66 10.43 6.53
CA LEU A 134 1.39 9.97 7.10
C LEU A 134 1.38 10.11 8.62
N VAL A 135 2.44 9.65 9.30
CA VAL A 135 2.60 9.81 10.75
C VAL A 135 2.52 11.28 11.15
N ALA A 136 3.28 12.16 10.48
CA ALA A 136 3.23 13.59 10.76
C ALA A 136 1.83 14.17 10.56
N ARG A 137 1.10 13.71 9.53
CA ARG A 137 -0.27 14.16 9.28
C ARG A 137 -1.24 13.71 10.38
N MET A 138 -1.15 12.47 10.83
CA MET A 138 -1.97 11.93 11.92
C MET A 138 -1.71 12.65 13.25
N GLN A 139 -0.44 12.99 13.53
CA GLN A 139 -0.06 13.78 14.70
C GLN A 139 -0.66 15.19 14.67
N VAL A 140 -0.65 15.86 13.52
CA VAL A 140 -1.28 17.19 13.35
C VAL A 140 -2.80 17.13 13.56
N LEU A 141 -3.42 15.99 13.25
CA LEU A 141 -4.85 15.74 13.44
C LEU A 141 -5.18 15.24 14.86
N ASP A 142 -4.18 15.11 15.74
CA ASP A 142 -4.32 14.58 17.11
C ASP A 142 -4.97 13.19 17.17
N LEU A 143 -4.66 12.35 16.18
CA LEU A 143 -5.18 10.98 16.10
C LEU A 143 -4.35 10.03 16.97
N SER A 144 -5.04 9.12 17.65
CA SER A 144 -4.39 7.99 18.35
C SER A 144 -4.18 6.84 17.39
N PHE A 145 -2.96 6.30 17.30
CA PHE A 145 -2.63 5.25 16.35
C PHE A 145 -1.58 4.26 16.86
N HIS A 146 -1.62 3.04 16.34
CA HIS A 146 -0.67 1.96 16.60
C HIS A 146 -0.05 1.43 15.29
N PRO A 147 1.22 0.97 15.31
CA PRO A 147 1.83 0.35 14.16
C PRO A 147 1.03 -0.87 13.71
N ALA A 148 0.91 -1.05 12.41
CA ALA A 148 0.22 -2.17 11.80
C ALA A 148 0.93 -2.57 10.50
N TRP A 149 0.50 -3.67 9.89
CA TRP A 149 0.99 -4.07 8.59
C TRP A 149 -0.05 -4.85 7.80
N ALA A 150 0.09 -4.83 6.48
CA ALA A 150 -0.63 -5.69 5.55
C ALA A 150 0.37 -6.68 4.92
N SER A 151 -0.08 -7.90 4.63
CA SER A 151 0.68 -8.89 3.87
C SER A 151 -0.23 -9.59 2.88
N ASP A 152 0.38 -10.15 1.85
CA ASP A 152 -0.29 -11.11 0.98
C ASP A 152 -0.61 -12.42 1.74
N HIS A 153 -1.29 -13.32 1.03
CA HIS A 153 -1.67 -14.64 1.54
C HIS A 153 -0.46 -15.51 1.93
N ASP A 154 0.66 -15.34 1.21
CA ASP A 154 1.89 -16.14 1.37
C ASP A 154 2.80 -15.61 2.50
N ARG A 155 2.50 -14.43 3.06
CA ARG A 155 3.14 -13.80 4.23
C ARG A 155 4.65 -13.56 4.08
N GLN A 156 5.16 -13.51 2.86
CA GLN A 156 6.60 -13.39 2.59
C GLN A 156 7.11 -11.94 2.71
N TRP A 157 6.22 -10.96 2.61
CA TRP A 157 6.53 -9.53 2.71
C TRP A 157 5.44 -8.78 3.48
N ARG A 158 5.80 -7.66 4.13
CA ARG A 158 4.88 -6.81 4.91
C ARG A 158 4.96 -5.37 4.43
N GLU A 159 3.79 -4.79 4.20
CA GLU A 159 3.64 -3.35 4.00
C GLU A 159 3.34 -2.70 5.35
N SER A 160 4.11 -1.70 5.74
CA SER A 160 3.84 -0.94 6.97
C SER A 160 2.54 -0.17 6.85
N GLY A 161 1.81 -0.05 7.95
CA GLY A 161 0.58 0.72 8.06
C GLY A 161 0.29 1.10 9.49
N TRP A 162 -0.89 1.66 9.72
CA TRP A 162 -1.30 2.22 10.99
C TRP A 162 -2.75 1.88 11.28
N LEU A 163 -3.01 1.41 12.51
CA LEU A 163 -4.34 1.33 13.06
C LEU A 163 -4.66 2.64 13.78
N ILE A 164 -5.80 3.25 13.50
CA ILE A 164 -6.23 4.54 14.04
C ILE A 164 -7.54 4.35 14.80
N ALA A 165 -7.65 4.95 15.98
CA ALA A 165 -8.89 4.97 16.77
C ALA A 165 -9.67 6.27 16.54
N ASP A 166 -10.99 6.17 16.59
CA ASP A 166 -11.93 7.29 16.65
C ASP A 166 -11.79 8.34 15.53
N VAL A 167 -11.17 7.97 14.40
CA VAL A 167 -11.04 8.84 13.22
C VAL A 167 -12.41 9.03 12.55
N ASP A 168 -12.73 10.27 12.21
CA ASP A 168 -13.94 10.57 11.45
C ASP A 168 -13.85 9.98 10.02
N PRO A 169 -14.92 9.36 9.48
CA PRO A 169 -14.90 8.77 8.15
C PRO A 169 -14.47 9.73 7.04
N SER A 170 -14.84 11.01 7.11
CA SER A 170 -14.42 12.00 6.10
C SER A 170 -12.94 12.32 6.19
N THR A 171 -12.38 12.30 7.41
CA THR A 171 -10.94 12.47 7.66
C THR A 171 -10.16 11.26 7.16
N LEU A 172 -10.69 10.05 7.38
CA LEU A 172 -10.11 8.82 6.84
C LEU A 172 -10.08 8.82 5.31
N ASP A 173 -11.20 9.17 4.66
CA ASP A 173 -11.28 9.29 3.20
C ASP A 173 -10.30 10.34 2.66
N ALA A 174 -10.15 11.49 3.35
CA ALA A 174 -9.21 12.54 2.98
C ALA A 174 -7.75 12.07 3.09
N LEU A 175 -7.39 11.38 4.18
CA LEU A 175 -6.08 10.76 4.33
C LEU A 175 -5.82 9.72 3.23
N ALA A 176 -6.77 8.81 2.99
CA ALA A 176 -6.65 7.81 1.94
C ALA A 176 -6.41 8.46 0.57
N GLY A 177 -7.14 9.53 0.25
CA GLY A 177 -6.93 10.33 -0.96
C GLY A 177 -5.56 11.02 -1.02
N GLU A 178 -5.12 11.65 0.07
CA GLU A 178 -3.83 12.36 0.15
C GLU A 178 -2.62 11.42 -0.06
N PHE A 179 -2.74 10.18 0.44
CA PHE A 179 -1.72 9.14 0.32
C PHE A 179 -1.97 8.18 -0.86
N GLY A 180 -2.91 8.50 -1.74
CA GLY A 180 -3.17 7.78 -2.98
C GLY A 180 -3.61 6.33 -2.77
N GLN A 181 -4.22 6.00 -1.63
CA GLN A 181 -4.66 4.66 -1.30
C GLN A 181 -5.90 4.28 -2.10
N ALA A 182 -5.93 3.04 -2.60
CA ALA A 182 -7.09 2.51 -3.32
C ALA A 182 -8.16 1.94 -2.37
N GLY A 183 -7.79 1.63 -1.13
CA GLY A 183 -8.71 1.19 -0.10
C GLY A 183 -8.11 1.28 1.30
N VAL A 184 -8.99 1.28 2.29
CA VAL A 184 -8.66 1.31 3.72
C VAL A 184 -9.55 0.31 4.44
N LEU A 185 -9.15 -0.14 5.64
CA LEU A 185 -10.08 -0.88 6.49
C LEU A 185 -10.76 0.07 7.48
N HIS A 186 -12.00 -0.24 7.84
CA HIS A 186 -12.73 0.48 8.87
C HIS A 186 -13.75 -0.43 9.55
N TRP A 187 -14.04 -0.18 10.82
CA TRP A 187 -15.17 -0.79 11.53
C TRP A 187 -15.53 0.01 12.78
N GLU A 188 -16.76 -0.22 13.25
CA GLU A 188 -17.23 0.25 14.57
C GLU A 188 -17.08 -0.91 15.58
N HIS A 189 -16.95 -0.59 16.85
CA HIS A 189 -16.79 -1.58 17.91
C HIS A 189 -17.89 -2.67 17.88
N GLY A 190 -17.48 -3.94 17.88
CA GLY A 190 -18.39 -5.08 17.82
C GLY A 190 -18.89 -5.43 16.41
N GLU A 191 -18.58 -4.61 15.40
CA GLU A 191 -18.89 -4.89 13.99
C GLU A 191 -17.70 -5.57 13.29
N PRO A 192 -17.94 -6.35 12.22
CA PRO A 192 -16.85 -6.95 11.47
C PRO A 192 -16.00 -5.89 10.77
N VAL A 193 -14.70 -6.18 10.61
CA VAL A 193 -13.77 -5.38 9.81
C VAL A 193 -14.28 -5.25 8.37
N ARG A 194 -14.42 -4.02 7.88
CA ARG A 194 -14.88 -3.74 6.52
C ARG A 194 -13.77 -3.14 5.69
N LEU A 195 -13.75 -3.47 4.41
CA LEU A 195 -12.92 -2.82 3.41
C LEU A 195 -13.70 -1.67 2.78
N ARG A 196 -13.10 -0.49 2.71
CA ARG A 196 -13.64 0.65 1.97
C ARG A 196 -12.75 0.96 0.76
N MET A 197 -13.30 0.83 -0.44
CA MET A 197 -12.63 1.19 -1.69
C MET A 197 -12.79 2.68 -1.98
N MET A 198 -11.67 3.34 -2.32
CA MET A 198 -11.65 4.75 -2.74
C MET A 198 -12.07 4.96 -4.20
N LEU A 199 -12.15 3.86 -4.95
CA LEU A 199 -12.65 3.81 -6.32
C LEU A 199 -14.19 3.67 -6.34
N GLN A 200 -14.80 4.09 -7.45
CA GLN A 200 -16.20 3.77 -7.73
C GLN A 200 -16.33 2.28 -8.06
N ARG A 201 -17.46 1.69 -7.67
CA ARG A 201 -17.80 0.30 -8.02
C ARG A 201 -18.05 0.17 -9.53
N PRO A 202 -17.32 -0.69 -10.25
CA PRO A 202 -17.66 -1.05 -11.62
C PRO A 202 -19.03 -1.74 -11.69
N GLY A 203 -19.80 -1.52 -12.76
CA GLY A 203 -21.15 -2.09 -12.88
C GLY A 203 -21.21 -3.63 -12.97
N ASP A 204 -20.12 -4.24 -13.42
CA ASP A 204 -19.90 -5.69 -13.51
C ASP A 204 -19.27 -6.30 -12.25
N CYS A 205 -18.98 -5.47 -11.24
CA CYS A 205 -18.40 -5.94 -9.99
C CYS A 205 -19.40 -6.78 -9.18
N ALA A 206 -19.05 -8.03 -8.91
CA ALA A 206 -19.81 -8.86 -7.99
C ALA A 206 -19.93 -8.17 -6.62
N ASP A 207 -21.13 -8.25 -6.03
CA ASP A 207 -21.32 -7.76 -4.68
C ASP A 207 -20.50 -8.59 -3.70
N ARG A 208 -19.78 -7.93 -2.80
CA ARG A 208 -18.93 -8.61 -1.83
C ARG A 208 -19.29 -8.12 -0.43
N PRO A 209 -19.66 -9.02 0.49
CA PRO A 209 -19.99 -8.62 1.86
C PRO A 209 -18.78 -7.94 2.49
N CYS A 210 -19.04 -6.93 3.33
CA CYS A 210 -18.02 -6.14 4.03
C CYS A 210 -17.05 -5.38 3.10
N VAL A 211 -17.42 -5.15 1.84
CA VAL A 211 -16.72 -4.23 0.93
C VAL A 211 -17.64 -3.07 0.59
N ASP A 212 -17.30 -1.90 1.12
CA ASP A 212 -17.98 -0.64 0.85
C ASP A 212 -17.24 0.08 -0.29
N TRP A 213 -17.99 0.69 -1.21
CA TRP A 213 -17.42 1.45 -2.32
C TRP A 213 -17.70 2.93 -2.15
N ARG A 214 -16.82 3.78 -2.67
CA ARG A 214 -17.12 5.20 -2.76
C ARG A 214 -18.34 5.39 -3.66
N SER A 215 -19.41 5.95 -3.11
CA SER A 215 -20.56 6.36 -3.91
C SER A 215 -20.07 7.30 -5.00
N GLY A 216 -20.47 7.05 -6.24
CA GLY A 216 -20.35 8.10 -7.25
C GLY A 216 -21.14 9.32 -6.79
N ALA A 217 -20.71 10.51 -7.18
CA ALA A 217 -21.70 11.58 -7.31
C ALA A 217 -22.77 11.01 -8.24
N ASP A 218 -23.99 10.81 -7.74
CA ASP A 218 -25.11 10.28 -8.50
C ASP A 218 -25.11 11.00 -9.86
N GLY A 219 -24.74 10.27 -10.91
CA GLY A 219 -24.96 10.69 -12.27
C GLY A 219 -26.45 10.75 -12.45
N ASP A 220 -26.98 11.97 -12.31
CA ASP A 220 -28.24 12.42 -12.86
C ASP A 220 -29.34 11.34 -12.92
N ARG A 221 -29.98 11.08 -11.77
CA ARG A 221 -31.39 10.67 -11.78
C ARG A 221 -32.24 11.89 -12.12
N THR A 222 -32.10 12.42 -13.34
CA THR A 222 -33.25 12.98 -14.05
C THR A 222 -34.14 11.79 -14.38
N ALA A 223 -34.91 11.39 -13.36
CA ALA A 223 -36.21 10.85 -13.62
C ALA A 223 -36.95 11.93 -14.42
N ASP A 224 -36.95 11.79 -15.75
CA ASP A 224 -38.01 12.30 -16.59
C ASP A 224 -39.29 11.57 -16.18
N ALA A 225 -39.84 12.09 -15.10
CA ALA A 225 -41.18 11.88 -14.64
C ALA A 225 -42.02 13.06 -15.14
N ILE A 226 -42.92 12.71 -16.08
CA ILE A 226 -44.32 13.18 -16.16
C ILE A 226 -44.52 14.49 -16.96
N PRO A 227 -45.58 14.58 -17.81
CA PRO A 227 -46.87 13.90 -17.71
C PRO A 227 -47.26 12.90 -18.80
#